data_AF-A0A2G6P614-F1
#
_entry.id   AF-A0A2G6P614-F1
#
_cell.length_a   1.000
_cell.length_b   1.000
_cell.length_c   1.000
_cell.angle_alpha   90.00
_cell.angle_beta   90.00
_cell.angle_gamma   90.00
#
_symmetry.space_group_name_H-M   'P 1'
#
loop_
_entity.id
_entity.type
_entity.pdbx_description
1 polymer ?
#
loop_
_entity_poly.entity_id
_entity_poly.type
_entity_poly.pdbx_seq_one_letter_code
_entity_poly.pdbx_strand_id
1 'polypeptide(L)'
;MLAIVLLGRGGYGRIPHDQLTSLETAVSKKLTIDDATMTMVAFVEQGAPSLPDALQACADKGATRITVLPVFVPGNENLHRWLAKVMMRWHSSWDGQSLVLQLLPSLGDSKALEEAVTAVLPQLLAETDNLLEDPPAKWEHDPKGWSRIPPHRYHLLMCRGPRCTAKGASDMWQYLRQRLREEGLVERANGAMMVSTSCLYPCHHAPVLVVHPDDVWYSVPTTAAVDKIVKQHLQNGRFVKEYIIQT
;
A
#
# COMPACT_ATOMS: atom_id res chain seq x y z
N MET A 1 -21.90 -16.21 -6.14
CA MET A 1 -20.99 -15.40 -6.98
C MET A 1 -19.58 -15.51 -6.43
N LEU A 2 -18.60 -15.83 -7.27
CA LEU A 2 -17.18 -15.92 -6.90
C LEU A 2 -16.50 -14.55 -7.10
N ALA A 3 -15.69 -14.12 -6.15
CA ALA A 3 -14.81 -12.99 -6.29
C ALA A 3 -13.34 -13.40 -6.11
N ILE A 4 -12.47 -12.92 -6.98
CA ILE A 4 -11.02 -13.14 -6.91
C ILE A 4 -10.33 -11.80 -6.69
N VAL A 5 -9.57 -11.71 -5.59
CA VAL A 5 -8.75 -10.54 -5.27
C VAL A 5 -7.29 -10.86 -5.60
N LEU A 6 -6.74 -10.21 -6.63
CA LEU A 6 -5.32 -10.23 -6.93
C LEU A 6 -4.61 -9.27 -5.97
N LEU A 7 -3.89 -9.84 -5.00
CA LEU A 7 -3.25 -9.08 -3.95
C LEU A 7 -1.79 -8.81 -4.31
N GLY A 8 -1.50 -7.57 -4.69
CA GLY A 8 -0.14 -7.08 -4.91
C GLY A 8 0.51 -6.58 -3.62
N ARG A 9 1.84 -6.45 -3.61
CA ARG A 9 2.56 -5.86 -2.48
C ARG A 9 2.29 -4.36 -2.37
N GLY A 10 2.28 -3.68 -3.53
CA GLY A 10 2.16 -2.23 -3.67
C GLY A 10 3.50 -1.56 -3.95
N GLY A 11 3.49 -0.24 -4.13
CA GLY A 11 4.67 0.52 -4.51
C GLY A 11 4.35 1.96 -4.86
N TYR A 12 5.39 2.78 -5.02
CA TYR A 12 5.23 4.18 -5.40
C TYR A 12 5.01 4.33 -6.90
N GLY A 13 4.22 5.35 -7.28
CA GLY A 13 3.96 5.70 -8.67
C GLY A 13 2.77 4.94 -9.26
N ARG A 14 2.53 5.12 -10.57
CA ARG A 14 1.39 4.49 -11.27
C ARG A 14 1.70 3.09 -11.78
N ILE A 15 2.98 2.81 -12.09
CA ILE A 15 3.40 1.57 -12.74
C ILE A 15 2.96 0.31 -11.95
N PRO A 16 3.18 0.18 -10.62
CA PRO A 16 2.76 -1.01 -9.90
C PRO A 16 1.23 -1.23 -9.94
N HIS A 17 0.46 -0.14 -9.91
CA HIS A 17 -1.00 -0.17 -10.05
C HIS A 17 -1.44 -0.57 -11.44
N ASP A 18 -0.86 0.05 -12.47
CA ASP A 18 -1.20 -0.19 -13.87
C ASP A 18 -0.87 -1.64 -14.28
N GLN A 19 0.27 -2.18 -13.81
CA GLN A 19 0.66 -3.57 -14.05
C GLN A 19 -0.31 -4.56 -13.40
N LEU A 20 -0.66 -4.34 -12.13
CA LEU A 20 -1.58 -5.24 -11.43
C LEU A 20 -3.00 -5.17 -12.00
N THR A 21 -3.44 -3.98 -12.42
CA THR A 21 -4.73 -3.77 -13.09
C THR A 21 -4.74 -4.43 -14.48
N SER A 22 -3.65 -4.32 -15.24
CA SER A 22 -3.50 -5.00 -16.53
C SER A 22 -3.55 -6.52 -16.37
N LEU A 23 -2.90 -7.05 -15.33
CA LEU A 23 -2.97 -8.47 -14.98
C LEU A 23 -4.40 -8.89 -14.62
N GLU A 24 -5.09 -8.10 -13.79
CA GLU A 24 -6.50 -8.34 -13.43
C GLU A 24 -7.39 -8.40 -14.67
N THR A 25 -7.24 -7.46 -15.61
CA THR A 25 -8.02 -7.44 -16.85
C THR A 25 -7.72 -8.66 -17.72
N ALA A 26 -6.46 -9.09 -17.80
CA ALA A 26 -6.08 -10.28 -18.55
C ALA A 26 -6.65 -11.56 -17.92
N VAL A 27 -6.60 -11.66 -16.58
CA VAL A 27 -7.20 -12.77 -15.82
C VAL A 27 -8.71 -12.79 -16.03
N SER A 28 -9.39 -11.66 -15.83
CA SER A 28 -10.85 -11.52 -16.00
C SER A 28 -11.34 -12.03 -17.37
N LYS A 29 -10.61 -11.70 -18.45
CA LYS A 29 -10.96 -12.11 -19.82
C LYS A 29 -10.73 -13.60 -20.12
N LYS A 30 -9.74 -14.22 -19.46
CA LYS A 30 -9.32 -15.61 -19.75
C LYS A 30 -9.89 -16.61 -18.77
N LEU A 31 -10.39 -16.15 -17.62
CA LEU A 31 -10.91 -17.01 -16.59
C LEU A 31 -12.23 -17.65 -17.06
N THR A 32 -12.21 -18.96 -17.25
CA THR A 32 -13.39 -19.76 -17.56
C THR A 32 -13.73 -20.59 -16.32
N ILE A 33 -14.32 -19.93 -15.32
CA ILE A 33 -14.87 -20.60 -14.12
C ILE A 33 -16.38 -20.39 -14.15
N ASP A 34 -17.14 -21.49 -13.97
CA ASP A 34 -18.59 -21.64 -14.23
C ASP A 34 -19.55 -20.83 -13.32
N ASP A 35 -19.19 -19.62 -12.92
CA ASP A 35 -20.11 -18.72 -12.22
C ASP A 35 -19.74 -17.26 -12.53
N ALA A 36 -20.71 -16.35 -12.38
CA ALA A 36 -20.48 -14.91 -12.35
C ALA A 36 -19.26 -14.62 -11.45
N THR A 37 -18.12 -14.35 -12.09
CA THR A 37 -16.84 -14.19 -11.43
C THR A 37 -16.44 -12.74 -11.56
N MET A 38 -16.21 -12.08 -10.43
CA MET A 38 -15.56 -10.77 -10.44
C MET A 38 -14.11 -10.92 -10.08
N THR A 39 -13.30 -10.06 -10.67
CA THR A 39 -11.89 -9.89 -10.35
C THR A 39 -11.69 -8.47 -9.83
N MET A 40 -10.76 -8.31 -8.89
CA MET A 40 -10.30 -7.00 -8.47
C MET A 40 -8.89 -7.05 -7.92
N VAL A 41 -8.28 -5.88 -7.79
CA VAL A 41 -6.93 -5.72 -7.23
C VAL A 41 -7.00 -5.20 -5.79
N ALA A 42 -6.01 -5.57 -4.99
CA ALA A 42 -5.79 -5.00 -3.67
C ALA A 42 -4.29 -4.92 -3.37
N PHE A 43 -3.92 -4.13 -2.37
CA PHE A 43 -2.52 -3.94 -1.98
C PHE A 43 -2.29 -4.22 -0.50
N VAL A 44 -1.20 -4.91 -0.21
CA VAL A 44 -0.74 -5.20 1.16
C VAL A 44 -0.22 -3.93 1.84
N GLU A 45 0.59 -3.16 1.12
CA GLU A 45 1.21 -1.93 1.58
C GLU A 45 1.22 -0.90 0.45
N GLN A 46 1.46 0.37 0.78
CA GLN A 46 1.76 1.42 -0.22
C GLN A 46 0.79 1.50 -1.44
N GLY A 47 -0.49 1.17 -1.27
CA GLY A 47 -1.48 1.19 -2.37
C GLY A 47 -2.92 1.14 -1.87
N ALA A 48 -3.87 1.45 -2.76
CA ALA A 48 -5.30 1.36 -2.53
C ALA A 48 -5.98 0.64 -3.71
N PRO A 49 -7.06 -0.14 -3.49
CA PRO A 49 -7.68 -0.40 -2.18
C PRO A 49 -6.80 -1.31 -1.29
N SER A 50 -6.97 -1.20 0.04
CA SER A 50 -6.36 -2.16 0.96
C SER A 50 -7.06 -3.52 0.87
N LEU A 51 -6.46 -4.59 1.40
CA LEU A 51 -7.13 -5.89 1.42
C LEU A 51 -8.52 -5.84 2.11
N PRO A 52 -8.69 -5.27 3.32
CA PRO A 52 -10.03 -5.11 3.92
C PRO A 52 -11.03 -4.37 3.03
N ASP A 53 -10.62 -3.29 2.37
CA ASP A 53 -11.53 -2.51 1.50
C ASP A 53 -11.97 -3.34 0.28
N ALA A 54 -11.06 -4.14 -0.28
CA ALA A 54 -11.37 -5.05 -1.37
C ALA A 54 -12.33 -6.17 -0.93
N LEU A 55 -12.11 -6.76 0.25
CA LEU A 55 -13.02 -7.76 0.82
C LEU A 55 -14.43 -7.17 1.01
N GLN A 56 -14.53 -5.95 1.55
CA GLN A 56 -15.79 -5.23 1.71
C GLN A 56 -16.47 -5.00 0.37
N ALA A 57 -15.75 -4.47 -0.63
CA ALA A 57 -16.29 -4.21 -1.95
C ALA A 57 -16.76 -5.48 -2.68
N CYS A 58 -16.11 -6.63 -2.46
CA CYS A 58 -16.59 -7.92 -2.95
C CYS A 58 -17.90 -8.33 -2.26
N ALA A 59 -17.95 -8.22 -0.93
CA ALA A 59 -19.11 -8.62 -0.13
C ALA A 59 -20.35 -7.78 -0.45
N ASP A 60 -20.18 -6.45 -0.57
CA ASP A 60 -21.24 -5.49 -0.92
C ASP A 60 -21.85 -5.77 -2.30
N LYS A 61 -21.05 -6.33 -3.21
CA LYS A 61 -21.52 -6.76 -4.55
C LYS A 61 -22.23 -8.12 -4.53
N GLY A 62 -22.36 -8.77 -3.37
CA GLY A 62 -23.05 -10.05 -3.21
C GLY A 62 -22.17 -11.28 -3.44
N ALA A 63 -20.84 -11.16 -3.27
CA ALA A 63 -19.96 -12.34 -3.30
C ALA A 63 -20.35 -13.30 -2.16
N THR A 64 -20.44 -14.59 -2.48
CA THR A 64 -20.65 -15.67 -1.50
C THR A 64 -19.37 -16.48 -1.27
N ARG A 65 -18.36 -16.26 -2.12
CA ARG A 65 -17.00 -16.79 -1.98
C ARG A 65 -16.00 -15.73 -2.44
N ILE A 66 -15.05 -15.37 -1.58
CA ILE A 66 -13.93 -14.47 -1.91
C ILE A 66 -12.62 -15.23 -1.77
N THR A 67 -11.87 -15.27 -2.85
CA THR A 67 -10.56 -15.93 -2.94
C THR A 67 -9.49 -14.86 -3.13
N VAL A 68 -8.52 -14.81 -2.22
CA VAL A 68 -7.39 -13.88 -2.27
C VAL A 68 -6.16 -14.61 -2.80
N LEU A 69 -5.60 -14.13 -3.90
CA LEU A 69 -4.37 -14.65 -4.51
C LEU A 69 -3.24 -13.63 -4.36
N PRO A 70 -2.23 -13.88 -3.51
CA PRO A 70 -1.01 -13.08 -3.49
C PRO A 70 -0.23 -13.25 -4.79
N VAL A 71 -0.05 -12.18 -5.56
CA VAL A 71 0.64 -12.21 -6.87
C VAL A 71 2.04 -11.57 -6.83
N PHE A 72 2.50 -11.11 -5.66
CA PHE A 72 3.84 -10.55 -5.52
C PHE A 72 4.90 -11.65 -5.40
N VAL A 73 6.03 -11.43 -6.05
CA VAL A 73 7.19 -12.33 -6.07
C VAL A 73 8.41 -11.54 -5.56
N PRO A 74 9.22 -12.10 -4.64
CA PRO A 74 9.02 -13.39 -3.96
C PRO A 74 7.88 -13.35 -2.94
N GLY A 75 7.33 -14.52 -2.63
CA GLY A 75 6.37 -14.69 -1.53
C GLY A 75 7.01 -14.45 -0.15
N ASN A 76 6.19 -14.44 0.90
CA ASN A 76 6.66 -14.34 2.28
C ASN A 76 5.70 -15.06 3.24
N GLU A 77 6.15 -16.14 3.87
CA GLU A 77 5.31 -16.95 4.75
C GLU A 77 4.78 -16.20 5.99
N ASN A 78 5.61 -15.35 6.60
CA ASN A 78 5.20 -14.56 7.76
C ASN A 78 4.07 -13.59 7.38
N LEU A 79 4.21 -12.97 6.21
CA LEU A 79 3.18 -12.11 5.65
C LEU A 79 1.93 -12.93 5.32
N HIS A 80 2.05 -14.09 4.68
CA HIS A 80 0.94 -14.97 4.35
C HIS A 80 0.14 -15.39 5.60
N ARG A 81 0.81 -15.84 6.66
CA ARG A 81 0.18 -16.15 7.96
C ARG A 81 -0.52 -14.93 8.56
N TRP A 82 0.04 -13.74 8.38
CA TRP A 82 -0.56 -12.50 8.86
C TRP A 82 -1.77 -12.08 8.03
N LEU A 83 -1.77 -12.28 6.71
CA LEU A 83 -2.90 -11.99 5.81
C LEU A 83 -4.13 -12.79 6.18
N ALA A 84 -3.98 -14.07 6.52
CA ALA A 84 -5.09 -14.87 7.05
C ALA A 84 -5.74 -14.22 8.29
N LYS A 85 -4.93 -13.64 9.19
CA LYS A 85 -5.44 -12.90 10.37
C LYS A 85 -6.17 -11.61 9.97
N VAL A 86 -5.73 -10.91 8.92
CA VAL A 86 -6.42 -9.72 8.40
C VAL A 86 -7.80 -10.09 7.88
N MET A 87 -7.87 -11.13 7.05
CA MET A 87 -9.11 -11.62 6.47
C MET A 87 -10.10 -12.07 7.56
N MET A 88 -9.62 -12.81 8.56
CA MET A 88 -10.47 -13.25 9.69
C MET A 88 -10.95 -12.10 10.56
N ARG A 89 -10.14 -11.06 10.77
CA ARG A 89 -10.57 -9.86 11.51
C ARG A 89 -11.65 -9.10 10.76
N TRP A 90 -11.47 -8.89 9.46
CA TRP A 90 -12.51 -8.28 8.63
C TRP A 90 -13.81 -9.12 8.67
N HIS A 91 -13.71 -10.43 8.53
CA HIS A 91 -14.88 -11.33 8.61
C HIS A 91 -15.56 -11.28 9.98
N SER A 92 -14.80 -11.10 11.08
CA SER A 92 -15.40 -11.00 12.41
C SER A 92 -16.27 -9.76 12.60
N SER A 93 -16.09 -8.72 11.78
CA SER A 93 -16.95 -7.53 11.73
C SER A 93 -18.05 -7.59 10.66
N TRP A 94 -18.09 -8.67 9.86
CA TRP A 94 -19.09 -8.86 8.82
C TRP A 94 -20.37 -9.49 9.38
N ASP A 95 -21.52 -8.87 9.11
CA ASP A 95 -22.84 -9.28 9.58
C ASP A 95 -23.83 -9.63 8.44
N GLY A 96 -23.37 -9.63 7.20
CA GLY A 96 -24.18 -9.93 6.02
C GLY A 96 -24.32 -11.43 5.72
N GLN A 97 -24.41 -11.78 4.43
CA GLN A 97 -24.67 -13.16 4.01
C GLN A 97 -23.53 -14.13 4.40
N SER A 98 -23.87 -15.43 4.37
CA SER A 98 -22.88 -16.50 4.47
C SER A 98 -21.81 -16.35 3.41
N LEU A 99 -20.55 -16.38 3.85
CA LEU A 99 -19.39 -16.04 3.04
C LEU A 99 -18.26 -17.05 3.25
N VAL A 100 -17.71 -17.56 2.15
CA VAL A 100 -16.51 -18.40 2.17
C VAL A 100 -15.29 -17.55 1.85
N LEU A 101 -14.30 -17.52 2.75
CA LEU A 101 -13.01 -16.85 2.52
C LEU A 101 -11.89 -17.86 2.26
N GLN A 102 -11.09 -17.62 1.23
CA GLN A 102 -9.95 -18.46 0.88
C GLN A 102 -8.71 -17.60 0.63
N LEU A 103 -7.60 -17.94 1.26
CA LEU A 103 -6.29 -17.39 0.94
C LEU A 103 -5.49 -18.46 0.19
N LEU A 104 -5.15 -18.18 -1.06
CA LEU A 104 -4.34 -19.10 -1.87
C LEU A 104 -2.85 -18.93 -1.56
N PRO A 105 -2.02 -19.98 -1.79
CA PRO A 105 -0.57 -19.86 -1.79
C PRO A 105 -0.08 -18.70 -2.67
N SER A 106 1.11 -18.17 -2.38
CA SER A 106 1.66 -17.09 -3.21
C SER A 106 1.93 -17.59 -4.62
N LEU A 107 1.75 -16.72 -5.63
CA LEU A 107 2.20 -16.99 -6.98
C LEU A 107 3.70 -17.31 -7.02
N GLY A 108 4.48 -16.70 -6.11
CA GLY A 108 5.91 -16.97 -5.94
C GLY A 108 6.25 -18.41 -5.52
N ASP A 109 5.28 -19.16 -4.98
CA ASP A 109 5.46 -20.54 -4.55
C ASP A 109 5.07 -21.55 -5.65
N SER A 110 4.63 -21.07 -6.81
CA SER A 110 4.12 -21.90 -7.92
C SER A 110 5.23 -22.31 -8.90
N LYS A 111 5.28 -23.60 -9.25
CA LYS A 111 6.14 -24.10 -10.35
C LYS A 111 5.86 -23.41 -11.69
N ALA A 112 4.63 -22.95 -11.91
CA ALA A 112 4.26 -22.23 -13.13
C ALA A 112 5.06 -20.92 -13.30
N LEU A 113 5.56 -20.34 -12.20
CA LEU A 113 6.43 -19.16 -12.28
C LEU A 113 7.80 -19.51 -12.87
N GLU A 114 8.37 -20.66 -12.51
CA GLU A 114 9.63 -21.15 -13.09
C GLU A 114 9.50 -21.36 -14.61
N GLU A 115 8.39 -21.96 -15.03
CA GLU A 115 8.06 -22.16 -16.44
C GLU A 115 7.86 -20.81 -17.15
N ALA A 116 7.13 -19.87 -16.56
CA ALA A 116 6.89 -18.55 -17.14
C ALA A 116 8.19 -17.76 -17.34
N VAL A 117 9.07 -17.75 -16.34
CA VAL A 117 10.39 -17.10 -16.44
C VAL A 117 11.22 -17.75 -17.53
N THR A 118 11.27 -19.09 -17.56
CA THR A 118 12.04 -19.84 -18.58
C THR A 118 11.52 -19.59 -19.99
N ALA A 119 10.19 -19.49 -20.15
CA ALA A 119 9.57 -19.26 -21.45
C ALA A 119 9.81 -17.84 -21.99
N VAL A 120 9.80 -16.82 -21.11
CA VAL A 120 9.96 -15.43 -21.54
C VAL A 120 11.42 -15.01 -21.69
N LEU A 121 12.34 -15.67 -20.97
CA LEU A 121 13.76 -15.26 -20.92
C LEU A 121 14.44 -15.16 -22.30
N PRO A 122 14.30 -16.12 -23.24
CA PRO A 122 14.93 -15.99 -24.56
C PRO A 122 14.43 -14.78 -25.35
N GLN A 123 13.14 -14.46 -25.22
CA GLN A 123 12.56 -13.27 -25.85
C GLN A 123 13.13 -11.99 -25.23
N LEU A 124 13.17 -11.90 -23.90
CA LEU A 124 13.69 -10.71 -23.21
C LEU A 124 15.19 -10.50 -23.52
N LEU A 125 15.98 -11.57 -23.63
CA LEU A 125 17.39 -11.49 -24.01
C LEU A 125 17.61 -10.96 -25.43
N ALA A 126 16.63 -11.13 -26.33
CA ALA A 126 16.69 -10.58 -27.68
C ALA A 126 16.29 -9.09 -27.74
N GLU A 127 15.63 -8.58 -26.71
CA GLU A 127 15.10 -7.21 -26.63
C GLU A 127 15.94 -6.30 -25.71
N THR A 128 17.12 -6.73 -25.25
CA THR A 128 17.93 -5.94 -24.31
C THR A 128 18.86 -4.94 -24.98
N ASP A 129 18.89 -3.73 -24.45
CA ASP A 129 19.92 -2.74 -24.76
C ASP A 129 21.26 -3.13 -24.10
N ASN A 130 22.35 -3.04 -24.87
CA ASN A 130 23.69 -3.19 -24.30
C ASN A 130 24.09 -1.90 -23.59
N LEU A 131 23.99 -1.88 -22.26
CA LEU A 131 24.28 -0.70 -21.43
C LEU A 131 25.72 -0.18 -21.56
N LEU A 132 26.66 -0.98 -22.08
CA LEU A 132 28.02 -0.52 -22.35
C LEU A 132 28.15 0.16 -23.72
N GLU A 133 27.29 -0.18 -24.67
CA GLU A 133 27.26 0.41 -26.02
C GLU A 133 26.32 1.62 -26.09
N ASP A 134 25.16 1.55 -25.41
CA ASP A 134 24.19 2.64 -25.29
C ASP A 134 23.82 2.88 -23.81
N PRO A 135 24.69 3.56 -23.05
CA PRO A 135 24.42 3.85 -21.65
C PRO A 135 23.29 4.89 -21.51
N PRO A 136 22.47 4.81 -20.44
CA PRO A 136 21.43 5.80 -20.18
C PRO A 136 21.99 7.22 -20.15
N ALA A 137 21.29 8.19 -20.75
CA ALA A 137 21.76 9.56 -20.79
C ALA A 137 21.98 10.13 -19.36
N LYS A 138 23.14 10.78 -19.15
CA LYS A 138 23.55 11.40 -17.87
C LYS A 138 23.65 10.39 -16.72
N TRP A 139 23.95 9.12 -17.00
CA TRP A 139 24.13 8.10 -15.96
C TRP A 139 25.23 8.47 -14.95
N GLU A 140 26.23 9.27 -15.34
CA GLU A 140 27.27 9.78 -14.43
C GLU A 140 26.81 10.93 -13.53
N HIS A 141 25.62 11.50 -13.80
CA HIS A 141 25.19 12.76 -13.21
C HIS A 141 23.74 12.70 -12.72
N ASP A 142 23.59 12.30 -11.46
CA ASP A 142 22.33 12.47 -10.74
C ASP A 142 21.88 13.94 -10.72
N PRO A 143 20.55 14.22 -10.69
CA PRO A 143 20.05 15.57 -10.56
C PRO A 143 20.64 16.27 -9.34
N LYS A 144 21.28 17.44 -9.54
CA LYS A 144 21.85 18.26 -8.45
C LYS A 144 20.84 18.57 -7.32
N GLY A 145 19.54 18.53 -7.62
CA GLY A 145 18.48 18.70 -6.64
C GLY A 145 18.49 17.64 -5.52
N TRP A 146 18.99 16.43 -5.78
CA TRP A 146 19.07 15.36 -4.79
C TRP A 146 20.18 15.57 -3.74
N SER A 147 21.07 16.53 -3.97
CA SER A 147 22.11 16.93 -3.01
C SER A 147 21.65 18.04 -2.05
N ARG A 148 20.46 18.62 -2.25
CA ARG A 148 19.95 19.72 -1.42
C ARG A 148 18.83 19.21 -0.53
N ILE A 149 18.94 19.46 0.77
CA ILE A 149 17.87 19.19 1.72
C ILE A 149 16.78 20.25 1.51
N PRO A 150 15.56 19.89 1.07
CA PRO A 150 14.47 20.86 0.97
C PRO A 150 14.18 21.48 2.34
N PRO A 151 13.86 22.77 2.44
CA PRO A 151 13.60 23.39 3.73
C PRO A 151 12.35 22.76 4.37
N HIS A 152 12.45 22.41 5.65
CA HIS A 152 11.38 21.82 6.46
C HIS A 152 11.70 22.03 7.94
N ARG A 153 10.67 22.05 8.78
CA ARG A 153 10.81 21.99 10.24
C ARG A 153 10.60 20.58 10.75
N TYR A 154 9.61 19.89 10.19
CA TYR A 154 9.17 18.58 10.65
C TYR A 154 9.47 17.47 9.64
N HIS A 155 9.83 16.30 10.14
CA HIS A 155 9.70 15.04 9.41
C HIS A 155 8.46 14.31 9.92
N LEU A 156 7.57 13.96 9.01
CA LEU A 156 6.34 13.23 9.28
C LEU A 156 6.53 11.78 8.85
N LEU A 157 6.90 10.92 9.79
CA LEU A 157 7.16 9.50 9.56
C LEU A 157 5.84 8.74 9.67
N MET A 158 5.20 8.48 8.52
CA MET A 158 3.95 7.71 8.47
C MET A 158 4.26 6.25 8.21
N CYS A 159 3.80 5.36 9.11
CA CYS A 159 3.89 3.93 8.88
C CYS A 159 2.99 3.50 7.73
N ARG A 160 3.60 3.00 6.66
CA ARG A 160 2.96 2.48 5.45
C ARG A 160 3.12 0.97 5.29
N GLY A 161 3.61 0.29 6.33
CA GLY A 161 3.71 -1.16 6.37
C GLY A 161 2.33 -1.84 6.47
N PRO A 162 2.28 -3.17 6.29
CA PRO A 162 1.03 -3.90 6.06
C PRO A 162 -0.04 -3.67 7.13
N ARG A 163 0.35 -3.65 8.41
CA ARG A 163 -0.56 -3.48 9.55
C ARG A 163 -1.20 -2.11 9.64
N CYS A 164 -0.50 -1.06 9.21
CA CYS A 164 -1.07 0.28 9.16
C CYS A 164 -1.91 0.46 7.90
N THR A 165 -1.48 -0.10 6.75
CA THR A 165 -2.26 -0.08 5.51
C THR A 165 -3.61 -0.79 5.68
N ALA A 166 -3.66 -1.95 6.33
CA ALA A 166 -4.90 -2.63 6.66
C ALA A 166 -5.82 -1.87 7.64
N LYS A 167 -5.37 -0.75 8.21
CA LYS A 167 -6.16 0.17 9.04
C LYS A 167 -6.31 1.56 8.40
N GLY A 168 -6.17 1.69 7.09
CA GLY A 168 -6.43 2.95 6.38
C GLY A 168 -5.23 3.90 6.29
N ALA A 169 -4.00 3.47 6.58
CA ALA A 169 -2.82 4.32 6.37
C ALA A 169 -2.64 4.75 4.91
N SER A 170 -3.20 3.96 3.97
CA SER A 170 -3.26 4.26 2.54
C SER A 170 -3.87 5.62 2.27
N ASP A 171 -5.06 5.83 2.81
CA ASP A 171 -5.88 7.01 2.59
C ASP A 171 -5.37 8.18 3.43
N MET A 172 -4.98 7.92 4.69
CA MET A 172 -4.45 8.95 5.59
C MET A 172 -3.20 9.63 5.04
N TRP A 173 -2.32 8.89 4.36
CA TRP A 173 -1.16 9.47 3.68
C TRP A 173 -1.54 10.38 2.51
N GLN A 174 -2.49 9.95 1.66
CA GLN A 174 -2.93 10.74 0.52
C GLN A 174 -3.58 12.03 1.02
N TYR A 175 -4.43 11.91 2.03
CA TYR A 175 -5.09 13.03 2.68
C TYR A 175 -4.08 13.97 3.35
N LEU A 176 -3.14 13.45 4.15
CA LEU A 176 -2.08 14.26 4.76
C LEU A 176 -1.26 15.01 3.71
N ARG A 177 -0.88 14.35 2.61
CA ARG A 177 -0.15 14.99 1.50
C ARG A 177 -0.96 16.12 0.87
N GLN A 178 -2.25 15.91 0.65
CA GLN A 178 -3.15 16.94 0.13
C GLN A 178 -3.21 18.13 1.08
N ARG A 179 -3.48 17.89 2.37
CA ARG A 179 -3.59 18.96 3.38
C ARG A 179 -2.29 19.76 3.51
N LEU A 180 -1.12 19.12 3.52
CA LEU A 180 0.15 19.84 3.54
C LEU A 180 0.35 20.76 2.33
N ARG A 181 -0.14 20.38 1.14
CA ARG A 181 -0.07 21.23 -0.06
C ARG A 181 -1.03 22.40 0.04
N GLU A 182 -2.28 22.14 0.43
CA GLU A 182 -3.32 23.17 0.59
C GLU A 182 -2.91 24.23 1.63
N GLU A 183 -2.26 23.81 2.71
CA GLU A 183 -1.76 24.71 3.76
C GLU A 183 -0.38 25.31 3.45
N GLY A 184 0.20 25.00 2.29
CA GLY A 184 1.51 25.54 1.86
C GLY A 184 2.68 25.12 2.75
N LEU A 185 2.64 23.91 3.32
CA LEU A 185 3.64 23.37 4.25
C LEU A 185 4.69 22.48 3.58
N VAL A 186 4.60 22.21 2.29
CA VAL A 186 5.58 21.41 1.55
C VAL A 186 6.79 22.27 1.17
N GLU A 187 8.01 21.76 1.41
CA GLU A 187 9.28 22.42 1.05
C GLU A 187 9.36 23.88 1.55
N ARG A 188 8.99 24.10 2.82
CA ARG A 188 9.10 25.41 3.51
C ARG A 188 9.83 25.28 4.84
N ALA A 189 10.54 26.31 5.26
CA ALA A 189 11.31 26.31 6.52
C ALA A 189 10.48 25.95 7.76
N ASN A 190 9.22 26.42 7.86
CA ASN A 190 8.28 26.04 8.93
C ASN A 190 7.30 24.93 8.53
N GLY A 191 7.61 24.23 7.44
CA GLY A 191 6.80 23.20 6.84
C GLY A 191 7.15 21.80 7.33
N ALA A 192 6.73 20.81 6.57
CA ALA A 192 6.88 19.41 6.89
C ALA A 192 7.28 18.59 5.66
N MET A 193 8.22 17.66 5.87
CA MET A 193 8.63 16.64 4.91
C MET A 193 7.98 15.31 5.28
N MET A 194 7.24 14.73 4.33
CA MET A 194 6.66 13.40 4.54
C MET A 194 7.68 12.30 4.27
N VAL A 195 7.78 11.36 5.21
CA VAL A 195 8.61 10.17 5.08
C VAL A 195 7.72 8.95 5.24
N SER A 196 7.71 8.10 4.22
CA SER A 196 7.01 6.83 4.29
C SER A 196 7.94 5.80 4.92
N THR A 197 7.47 5.12 5.96
CA THR A 197 8.24 4.11 6.67
C THR A 197 7.58 2.74 6.55
N SER A 198 8.35 1.69 6.82
CA SER A 198 7.79 0.38 7.16
C SER A 198 7.28 0.38 8.62
N CYS A 199 7.24 -0.78 9.28
CA CYS A 199 6.70 -0.93 10.62
C CYS A 199 7.44 -0.07 11.66
N LEU A 200 6.71 0.80 12.36
CA LEU A 200 7.22 1.60 13.49
C LEU A 200 6.99 0.99 14.88
N TYR A 201 6.48 -0.25 14.95
CA TYR A 201 6.14 -1.06 16.14
C TYR A 201 4.70 -1.00 16.68
N PRO A 202 4.13 0.12 17.19
CA PRO A 202 2.88 0.12 17.97
C PRO A 202 1.63 -0.05 17.09
N CYS A 203 1.53 -1.19 16.41
CA CYS A 203 0.50 -1.48 15.39
C CYS A 203 -0.92 -1.58 15.97
N HIS A 204 -1.06 -1.70 17.29
CA HIS A 204 -2.38 -1.61 17.93
C HIS A 204 -2.97 -0.21 17.82
N HIS A 205 -2.14 0.84 17.77
CA HIS A 205 -2.54 2.24 17.58
C HIS A 205 -2.55 2.68 16.11
N ALA A 206 -2.39 1.75 15.18
CA ALA A 206 -2.33 2.07 13.76
C ALA A 206 -3.62 2.74 13.23
N PRO A 207 -3.51 3.64 12.23
CA PRO A 207 -2.27 4.09 11.59
C PRO A 207 -1.40 4.98 12.48
N VAL A 208 -0.08 4.86 12.36
CA VAL A 208 0.90 5.57 13.21
C VAL A 208 1.61 6.66 12.40
N LEU A 209 1.69 7.86 12.97
CA LEU A 209 2.42 9.01 12.46
C LEU A 209 3.36 9.55 13.54
N VAL A 210 4.66 9.69 13.25
CA VAL A 210 5.61 10.33 14.16
C VAL A 210 6.00 11.69 13.62
N VAL A 211 5.97 12.71 14.48
CA VAL A 211 6.41 14.08 14.17
C VAL A 211 7.77 14.30 14.81
N HIS A 212 8.82 14.32 14.00
CA HIS A 212 10.19 14.62 14.42
C HIS A 212 10.53 16.08 14.05
N PRO A 213 11.25 16.87 14.87
CA PRO A 213 12.01 16.45 16.06
C PRO A 213 11.22 16.41 17.38
N ASP A 214 9.94 16.77 17.36
CA ASP A 214 9.12 16.87 18.59
C ASP A 214 8.90 15.53 19.30
N ASP A 215 9.29 14.41 18.67
CA ASP A 215 9.20 13.03 19.16
C ASP A 215 7.80 12.64 19.65
N VAL A 216 6.77 13.19 18.98
CA VAL A 216 5.37 12.89 19.27
C VAL A 216 4.86 11.83 18.31
N TRP A 217 4.22 10.81 18.89
CA TRP A 217 3.62 9.69 18.18
C TRP A 217 2.10 9.84 18.20
N TYR A 218 1.48 9.93 17.02
CA TYR A 218 0.04 10.02 16.85
C TYR A 218 -0.56 8.73 16.28
N SER A 219 -1.73 8.36 16.80
CA SER A 219 -2.68 7.51 16.10
C SER A 219 -3.52 8.38 15.16
N VAL A 220 -3.61 8.01 13.88
CA VAL A 220 -4.38 8.77 12.87
C VAL A 220 -5.49 7.91 12.26
N PRO A 221 -6.56 7.61 13.02
CA PRO A 221 -7.63 6.73 12.55
C PRO A 221 -8.59 7.42 11.56
N THR A 222 -8.56 8.76 11.47
CA THR A 222 -9.52 9.55 10.67
C THR A 222 -8.87 10.76 10.02
N THR A 223 -9.50 11.30 8.98
CA THR A 223 -9.12 12.58 8.36
C THR A 223 -9.17 13.74 9.36
N ALA A 224 -10.13 13.73 10.29
CA ALA A 224 -10.21 14.73 11.36
C ALA A 224 -8.98 14.75 12.28
N ALA A 225 -8.35 13.58 12.51
CA ALA A 225 -7.09 13.51 13.24
C ALA A 225 -5.96 14.22 12.49
N VAL A 226 -5.86 13.97 11.17
CA VAL A 226 -4.90 14.63 10.29
C VAL A 226 -5.10 16.15 10.29
N ASP A 227 -6.33 16.63 10.13
CA ASP A 227 -6.63 18.06 10.15
C ASP A 227 -6.22 18.73 11.46
N LYS A 228 -6.51 18.09 12.60
CA LYS A 228 -6.09 18.61 13.91
C LYS A 228 -4.57 18.63 14.04
N ILE A 229 -3.86 17.61 13.59
CA ILE A 229 -2.38 17.56 13.65
C ILE A 229 -1.78 18.66 12.77
N VAL A 230 -2.25 18.82 11.53
CA VAL A 230 -1.76 19.88 10.62
C VAL A 230 -2.01 21.25 11.23
N LYS A 231 -3.25 21.53 11.65
CA LYS A 231 -3.64 22.86 12.14
C LYS A 231 -3.07 23.18 13.52
N GLN A 232 -3.13 22.26 14.47
CA GLN A 232 -2.73 22.56 15.84
C GLN A 232 -1.23 22.36 16.04
N HIS A 233 -0.68 21.22 15.60
CA HIS A 233 0.71 20.90 15.85
C HIS A 233 1.62 21.54 14.81
N LEU A 234 1.45 21.23 13.53
CA LEU A 234 2.41 21.67 12.50
C LEU A 234 2.40 23.19 12.30
N GLN A 235 1.23 23.83 12.31
CA GLN A 235 1.12 25.28 12.13
C GLN A 235 1.30 26.06 13.44
N ASN A 236 0.74 25.57 14.56
CA ASN A 236 0.65 26.34 15.81
C ASN A 236 1.49 25.79 16.96
N GLY A 237 2.26 24.71 16.75
CA GLY A 237 3.13 24.12 17.78
C GLY A 237 2.39 23.50 18.98
N ARG A 238 1.09 23.26 18.89
CA ARG A 238 0.26 22.70 19.97
C ARG A 238 -0.03 21.22 19.71
N PHE A 239 0.39 20.35 20.63
CA PHE A 239 0.16 18.91 20.51
C PHE A 239 -1.32 18.53 20.64
N VAL A 240 -1.73 17.53 19.85
CA VAL A 240 -3.11 17.05 19.80
C VAL A 240 -3.28 15.87 20.77
N LYS A 241 -3.40 16.17 22.07
CA LYS A 241 -3.35 15.20 23.17
C LYS A 241 -4.23 13.96 22.99
N GLU A 242 -5.43 14.13 22.42
CA GLU A 242 -6.41 13.06 22.17
C GLU A 242 -5.93 11.96 21.21
N TYR A 243 -4.94 12.24 20.35
CA TYR A 243 -4.38 11.28 19.40
C TYR A 243 -2.98 10.80 19.77
N ILE A 244 -2.36 11.33 20.84
CA ILE A 244 -1.02 10.92 21.25
C ILE A 244 -1.08 9.47 21.75
N ILE A 245 -0.18 8.64 21.22
CA ILE A 245 0.01 7.28 21.69
C ILE A 245 0.72 7.36 23.03
N GLN A 246 0.03 6.96 24.10
CA GLN A 246 0.62 6.85 25.43
C GLN A 246 1.33 5.51 25.54
N THR A 247 2.60 5.55 25.95
CA THR A 247 3.39 4.38 26.36
C THR A 247 3.32 4.20 27.86
#